data_AF-A0A1H6DMQ8-F1
#
_entry.id   AF-A0A1H6DMQ8-F1
#
_cell.length_a   1.000
_cell.length_b   1.000
_cell.length_c   1.000
_cell.angle_alpha   90.00
_cell.angle_beta   90.00
_cell.angle_gamma   90.00
#
_symmetry.space_group_name_H-M   'P 1'
#
loop_
_entity.id
_entity.type
_entity.pdbx_description
1 polymer ?
#
loop_
_entity_poly.entity_id
_entity_poly.type
_entity_poly.pdbx_seq_one_letter_code
_entity_poly.pdbx_strand_id
1 'polypeptide(L)'
;MEGRSYPGGGTVAPRPPEAAAPVRPEQVGAAGTAPGGVGTGAEPGGAAPTQWHRGMTVIATVSLFIGTRGSWTNAMAVHPWIAGIISVCYAAILVAGVLACTVRGRRALTRVDAGVLATALLLMACRYALHHAGVDEGVLTAQAATAIDHGRPIYDQPWPWLFHGTGIGITKTMGGGADYTYGYPPLAPLLTAPVHLLVHSTAAATMVSTGALAAGTVLLWLLLPAPWRSAATAVCLGFDLLPQYAREGYPAMLAFALLVPVVVRWTDTGAGGRLGRYGVLRAVCLGAACASQQLAWFFTPFLLVALYAVRRGELGARGPRGALAVTARYTGIALASWGVLNAYFAAQDPRGWLHGILLPLTQKAIMHGQGVVDISNYFTDGSSRLDFYSYGSSLLLLGLLAATCLFVRRLGPAITILPWASFYFATRSQDGYFLMLTPLWLAALATVPGSAFARAWQPRLPARLRGRRAKAAVAAGLLAPAVLCVSVAAASSPPLTMKVTPKMALAHHGFVSVTVRVTNNASTALTPHFASRNGQGSSDWWTIESGARTLRPHASATYRLTPPGGYREFPPHSPLYLTAFTDNPMTITSSLISSKGAPPRGAQPGPPEDGGASPQARSNP
;
A
#
# COMPACT_ATOMS: atom_id res chain seq x y z
N MET A 1 -20.01 48.77 -27.85
CA MET A 1 -21.08 47.78 -28.09
C MET A 1 -21.43 47.19 -26.72
N GLU A 2 -22.14 47.95 -25.88
CA GLU A 2 -23.61 48.09 -25.84
C GLU A 2 -24.31 46.76 -25.47
N GLY A 3 -25.15 46.65 -24.44
CA GLY A 3 -25.65 47.65 -23.50
C GLY A 3 -26.76 47.10 -22.58
N ARG A 4 -27.23 47.99 -21.69
CA ARG A 4 -28.40 47.97 -20.77
C ARG A 4 -28.14 47.36 -19.37
N SER A 5 -28.08 48.06 -18.22
CA SER A 5 -28.74 49.29 -17.67
C SER A 5 -30.27 49.10 -17.53
N TYR A 6 -31.00 49.31 -16.42
CA TYR A 6 -30.83 49.97 -15.10
C TYR A 6 -32.11 49.61 -14.23
N PRO A 7 -32.53 50.29 -13.13
CA PRO A 7 -32.30 49.98 -11.70
C PRO A 7 -33.58 49.83 -10.82
N GLY A 8 -33.40 49.61 -9.51
CA GLY A 8 -34.09 50.44 -8.51
C GLY A 8 -34.87 49.75 -7.37
N GLY A 9 -34.40 49.96 -6.13
CA GLY A 9 -35.22 50.43 -5.02
C GLY A 9 -35.70 49.43 -3.95
N GLY A 10 -35.44 49.75 -2.67
CA GLY A 10 -36.37 49.43 -1.58
C GLY A 10 -35.82 48.68 -0.36
N THR A 11 -35.25 49.42 0.58
CA THR A 11 -34.98 49.02 1.98
C THR A 11 -36.28 48.76 2.76
N VAL A 12 -36.39 47.61 3.44
CA VAL A 12 -37.37 47.37 4.53
C VAL A 12 -36.67 46.66 5.69
N ALA A 13 -36.73 47.27 6.87
CA ALA A 13 -36.22 46.75 8.13
C ALA A 13 -37.13 45.64 8.69
N PRO A 14 -36.59 44.58 9.33
CA PRO A 14 -37.42 43.60 10.03
C PRO A 14 -37.83 44.09 11.43
N ARG A 15 -39.15 44.11 11.68
CA ARG A 15 -39.78 44.24 12.99
C ARG A 15 -39.51 43.00 13.87
N PRO A 16 -39.43 43.15 15.21
CA PRO A 16 -39.36 42.05 16.15
C PRO A 16 -40.76 41.54 16.53
N PRO A 17 -40.89 40.26 16.92
CA PRO A 17 -41.89 39.84 17.90
C PRO A 17 -41.20 39.21 19.11
N GLU A 18 -41.39 39.72 20.32
CA GLU A 18 -42.58 39.59 21.19
C GLU A 18 -42.33 38.50 22.23
N ALA A 19 -42.40 38.90 23.50
CA ALA A 19 -42.06 38.12 24.68
C ALA A 19 -43.32 37.73 25.45
N ALA A 20 -43.45 36.44 25.77
CA ALA A 20 -44.30 35.84 26.82
C ALA A 20 -43.94 34.33 26.84
N ALA A 21 -43.84 33.57 27.93
CA ALA A 21 -43.97 33.70 29.37
C ALA A 21 -43.28 32.42 29.99
N PRO A 22 -43.05 32.32 31.32
CA PRO A 22 -42.22 31.27 31.90
C PRO A 22 -43.00 30.00 32.23
N VAL A 23 -42.48 28.83 31.85
CA VAL A 23 -43.00 27.52 32.28
C VAL A 23 -42.06 26.94 33.34
N ARG A 24 -42.65 26.59 34.50
CA ARG A 24 -42.01 25.97 35.67
C ARG A 24 -41.40 24.59 35.35
N PRO A 25 -40.36 24.18 36.08
CA PRO A 25 -39.76 22.85 35.95
C PRO A 25 -40.57 21.81 36.72
N GLU A 26 -41.04 20.78 36.03
CA GLU A 26 -41.59 19.58 36.65
C GLU A 26 -40.43 18.66 37.06
N GLN A 27 -40.27 18.51 38.38
CA GLN A 27 -39.47 17.48 39.01
C GLN A 27 -40.16 16.12 38.82
N VAL A 28 -39.49 15.15 38.21
CA VAL A 28 -39.82 13.74 38.41
C VAL A 28 -38.54 12.94 38.64
N GLY A 29 -38.33 12.61 39.92
CA GLY A 29 -38.07 11.24 40.38
C GLY A 29 -36.80 10.53 39.93
N ALA A 30 -35.78 10.58 40.78
CA ALA A 30 -34.86 9.46 40.95
C ALA A 30 -35.51 8.40 41.86
N ALA A 31 -35.61 7.16 41.39
CA ALA A 31 -35.72 5.97 42.22
C ALA A 31 -35.29 4.74 41.42
N GLY A 32 -34.34 3.99 41.96
CA GLY A 32 -33.79 2.80 41.34
C GLY A 32 -34.65 1.56 41.59
N THR A 33 -34.44 0.55 40.76
CA THR A 33 -34.68 -0.87 41.10
C THR A 33 -34.09 -1.73 39.97
N ALA A 34 -32.96 -2.38 40.27
CA ALA A 34 -32.72 -3.72 39.74
C ALA A 34 -33.48 -4.70 40.65
N PRO A 35 -34.04 -5.78 40.10
CA PRO A 35 -33.36 -7.06 40.27
C PRO A 35 -33.37 -7.91 39.00
N GLY A 36 -32.48 -8.91 39.00
CA GLY A 36 -32.23 -9.80 37.89
C GLY A 36 -33.45 -10.64 37.49
N GLY A 37 -33.56 -10.84 36.18
CA GLY A 37 -34.26 -11.94 35.56
C GLY A 37 -33.34 -12.55 34.53
N VAL A 38 -32.82 -13.75 34.83
CA VAL A 38 -32.20 -14.64 33.84
C VAL A 38 -33.32 -15.14 32.95
N GLY A 39 -33.73 -14.32 32.00
CA GLY A 39 -34.53 -14.73 30.88
C GLY A 39 -33.58 -15.26 29.81
N THR A 40 -33.48 -16.57 29.68
CA THR A 40 -33.06 -17.24 28.45
C THR A 40 -34.11 -16.96 27.39
N GLY A 41 -34.14 -15.71 26.91
CA GLY A 41 -34.88 -15.32 25.72
C GLY A 41 -34.21 -15.96 24.53
N ALA A 42 -34.88 -16.95 23.95
CA ALA A 42 -34.59 -17.40 22.60
C ALA A 42 -34.51 -16.16 21.70
N GLU A 43 -33.31 -15.87 21.16
CA GLU A 43 -33.16 -14.85 20.13
C GLU A 43 -34.17 -15.14 19.01
N PRO A 44 -35.04 -14.18 18.63
CA PRO A 44 -35.98 -14.39 17.53
C PRO A 44 -35.17 -14.61 16.25
N GLY A 45 -35.04 -15.87 15.84
CA GLY A 45 -34.30 -16.31 14.66
C GLY A 45 -34.86 -15.82 13.31
N GLY A 46 -35.78 -14.86 13.33
CA GLY A 46 -36.53 -14.35 12.19
C GLY A 46 -36.36 -12.86 11.87
N ALA A 47 -35.45 -12.14 12.53
CA ALA A 47 -35.22 -10.73 12.20
C ALA A 47 -34.76 -10.57 10.72
N ALA A 48 -35.43 -9.68 9.99
CA ALA A 48 -35.08 -9.37 8.61
C ALA A 48 -33.66 -8.80 8.52
N PRO A 49 -32.89 -9.11 7.46
CA PRO A 49 -31.59 -8.49 7.24
C PRO A 49 -31.70 -6.98 7.12
N THR A 50 -30.75 -6.26 7.71
CA THR A 50 -30.65 -4.81 7.51
C THR A 50 -30.29 -4.50 6.06
N GLN A 51 -30.74 -3.35 5.54
CA GLN A 51 -30.46 -2.95 4.15
C GLN A 51 -28.96 -2.86 3.86
N TRP A 52 -28.18 -2.38 4.83
CA TRP A 52 -26.75 -2.29 4.65
C TRP A 52 -26.07 -3.68 4.61
N HIS A 53 -26.56 -4.70 5.31
CA HIS A 53 -26.04 -6.08 5.20
C HIS A 53 -26.21 -6.56 3.75
N ARG A 54 -27.40 -6.39 3.17
CA ARG A 54 -27.65 -6.71 1.76
C ARG A 54 -26.71 -5.95 0.84
N GLY A 55 -26.57 -4.63 1.06
CA GLY A 55 -25.65 -3.79 0.30
C GLY A 55 -24.22 -4.32 0.30
N MET A 56 -23.69 -4.73 1.47
CA MET A 56 -22.34 -5.30 1.57
C MET A 56 -22.22 -6.64 0.84
N THR A 57 -23.23 -7.51 0.92
CA THR A 57 -23.26 -8.78 0.18
C THR A 57 -23.28 -8.56 -1.33
N VAL A 58 -24.06 -7.58 -1.81
CA VAL A 58 -24.10 -7.19 -3.23
C VAL A 58 -22.75 -6.62 -3.68
N ILE A 59 -22.14 -5.72 -2.90
CA ILE A 59 -20.80 -5.18 -3.21
C ILE A 59 -19.75 -6.30 -3.29
N ALA A 60 -19.79 -7.25 -2.37
CA ALA A 60 -18.91 -8.42 -2.39
C ALA A 60 -19.14 -9.31 -3.60
N THR A 61 -20.38 -9.46 -4.03
CA THR A 61 -20.72 -10.23 -5.24
C THR A 61 -20.24 -9.51 -6.50
N VAL A 62 -20.48 -8.19 -6.60
CA VAL A 62 -20.05 -7.37 -7.74
C VAL A 62 -18.53 -7.35 -7.87
N SER A 63 -17.80 -7.25 -6.76
CA SER A 63 -16.34 -7.22 -6.82
C SER A 63 -15.75 -8.51 -7.40
N LEU A 64 -16.38 -9.68 -7.20
CA LEU A 64 -15.90 -10.94 -7.79
C LEU A 64 -15.93 -10.99 -9.32
N PHE A 65 -16.65 -10.09 -10.00
CA PHE A 65 -16.54 -9.99 -11.45
C PHE A 65 -15.19 -9.39 -11.90
N ILE A 66 -14.52 -8.62 -11.04
CA ILE A 66 -13.24 -7.99 -11.32
C ILE A 66 -12.16 -9.08 -11.46
N GLY A 67 -11.39 -9.02 -12.54
CA GLY A 67 -10.36 -10.00 -12.90
C GLY A 67 -10.87 -11.35 -13.44
N THR A 68 -12.15 -11.69 -13.22
CA THR A 68 -12.71 -13.00 -13.60
C THR A 68 -12.75 -13.23 -15.10
N ARG A 69 -13.12 -12.21 -15.89
CA ARG A 69 -13.08 -12.31 -17.37
C ARG A 69 -11.66 -12.57 -17.90
N GLY A 70 -10.67 -11.83 -17.39
CA GLY A 70 -9.28 -12.00 -17.79
C GLY A 70 -8.76 -13.40 -17.44
N SER A 71 -9.06 -13.85 -16.23
CA SER A 71 -8.72 -15.21 -15.75
C SER A 71 -9.37 -16.29 -16.62
N TRP A 72 -10.66 -16.15 -16.94
CA TRP A 72 -11.39 -17.09 -17.80
C TRP A 72 -10.81 -17.14 -19.21
N THR A 73 -10.51 -15.98 -19.81
CA THR A 73 -9.96 -15.89 -21.18
C THR A 73 -8.60 -16.59 -21.25
N ASN A 74 -7.73 -16.33 -20.26
CA ASN A 74 -6.44 -17.01 -20.17
C ASN A 74 -6.60 -18.52 -19.92
N ALA A 75 -7.49 -18.90 -19.01
CA ALA A 75 -7.78 -20.31 -18.73
C ALA A 75 -8.33 -21.04 -19.95
N MET A 76 -9.17 -20.42 -20.78
CA MET A 76 -9.68 -21.06 -22.00
C MET A 76 -8.58 -21.40 -22.99
N ALA A 77 -7.55 -20.55 -23.09
CA ALA A 77 -6.42 -20.77 -23.99
C ALA A 77 -5.48 -21.87 -23.51
N VAL A 78 -5.25 -21.99 -22.19
CA VAL A 78 -4.19 -22.85 -21.64
C VAL A 78 -4.74 -24.09 -20.91
N HIS A 79 -5.83 -23.93 -20.15
CA HIS A 79 -6.42 -24.97 -19.29
C HIS A 79 -7.97 -24.92 -19.30
N PRO A 80 -8.63 -25.47 -20.35
CA PRO A 80 -10.09 -25.33 -20.54
C PRO A 80 -10.95 -25.79 -19.37
N TRP A 81 -10.51 -26.79 -18.61
CA TRP A 81 -11.23 -27.28 -17.43
C TRP A 81 -11.26 -26.24 -16.28
N ILE A 82 -10.19 -25.45 -16.10
CA ILE A 82 -10.16 -24.34 -15.13
C ILE A 82 -11.16 -23.27 -15.57
N ALA A 83 -11.22 -22.98 -16.86
CA ALA A 83 -12.22 -22.05 -17.40
C ALA A 83 -13.65 -22.55 -17.16
N GLY A 84 -13.90 -23.86 -17.27
CA GLY A 84 -15.19 -24.47 -16.87
C GLY A 84 -15.54 -24.20 -15.40
N ILE A 85 -14.59 -24.35 -14.48
CA ILE A 85 -14.78 -24.00 -13.06
C ILE A 85 -15.07 -22.52 -12.89
N ILE A 86 -14.33 -21.64 -13.58
CA ILE A 86 -14.55 -20.19 -13.54
C ILE A 86 -15.95 -19.84 -14.07
N SER A 87 -16.45 -20.52 -15.10
CA SER A 87 -17.83 -20.35 -15.60
C SER A 87 -18.88 -20.75 -14.56
N VAL A 88 -18.66 -21.83 -13.80
CA VAL A 88 -19.52 -22.21 -12.67
C VAL A 88 -19.49 -21.14 -11.57
N CYS A 89 -18.30 -20.62 -11.23
CA CYS A 89 -18.17 -19.50 -10.30
C CYS A 89 -18.94 -18.26 -10.79
N TYR A 90 -18.90 -17.97 -12.10
CA TYR A 90 -19.65 -16.86 -12.68
C TYR A 90 -21.16 -17.00 -12.46
N ALA A 91 -21.71 -18.20 -12.68
CA ALA A 91 -23.11 -18.50 -12.39
C ALA A 91 -23.41 -18.36 -10.88
N ALA A 92 -22.52 -18.84 -10.01
CA ALA A 92 -22.66 -18.71 -8.55
C ALA A 92 -22.68 -17.24 -8.10
N ILE A 93 -21.88 -16.36 -8.71
CA ILE A 93 -21.90 -14.91 -8.45
C ILE A 93 -23.28 -14.34 -8.79
N LEU A 94 -23.83 -14.64 -9.96
CA LEU A 94 -25.16 -14.15 -10.38
C LEU A 94 -26.26 -14.62 -9.41
N VAL A 95 -26.26 -15.91 -9.06
CA VAL A 95 -27.21 -16.48 -8.11
C VAL A 95 -27.07 -15.83 -6.73
N ALA A 96 -25.85 -15.63 -6.23
CA ALA A 96 -25.62 -14.95 -4.97
C ALA A 96 -26.15 -13.50 -4.97
N GLY A 97 -26.00 -12.78 -6.10
CA GLY A 97 -26.56 -11.43 -6.27
C GLY A 97 -28.09 -11.41 -6.15
N VAL A 98 -28.78 -12.33 -6.82
CA VAL A 98 -30.24 -12.48 -6.71
C VAL A 98 -30.65 -12.85 -5.28
N LEU A 99 -29.95 -13.79 -4.65
CA LEU A 99 -30.24 -14.23 -3.29
C LEU A 99 -30.01 -13.11 -2.27
N ALA A 100 -28.96 -12.30 -2.42
CA ALA A 100 -28.69 -11.15 -1.54
C ALA A 100 -29.87 -10.17 -1.48
N CYS A 101 -30.56 -9.98 -2.61
CA CYS A 101 -31.73 -9.11 -2.73
C CYS A 101 -33.04 -9.76 -2.25
N THR A 102 -33.18 -11.09 -2.37
CA THR A 102 -34.48 -11.77 -2.19
C THR A 102 -34.64 -12.50 -0.84
N VAL A 103 -33.55 -12.96 -0.21
CA VAL A 103 -33.64 -13.72 1.05
C VAL A 103 -34.26 -12.89 2.16
N ARG A 104 -35.17 -13.46 2.94
CA ARG A 104 -35.94 -12.71 3.98
C ARG A 104 -35.34 -12.77 5.38
N GLY A 105 -34.48 -13.75 5.66
CA GLY A 105 -33.92 -13.97 7.00
C GLY A 105 -32.44 -13.65 7.08
N ARG A 106 -31.99 -13.07 8.21
CA ARG A 106 -30.58 -12.76 8.47
C ARG A 106 -29.67 -13.98 8.36
N ARG A 107 -30.10 -15.12 8.91
CA ARG A 107 -29.34 -16.39 8.81
C ARG A 107 -29.18 -16.85 7.37
N ALA A 108 -30.22 -16.70 6.54
CA ALA A 108 -30.15 -17.03 5.12
C ALA A 108 -29.15 -16.12 4.39
N LEU A 109 -29.18 -14.81 4.65
CA LEU A 109 -28.20 -13.89 4.07
C LEU A 109 -26.76 -14.20 4.50
N THR A 110 -26.53 -14.59 5.76
CA THR A 110 -25.20 -15.03 6.20
C THR A 110 -24.73 -16.33 5.51
N ARG A 111 -25.66 -17.22 5.12
CA ARG A 111 -25.31 -18.38 4.27
C ARG A 111 -24.94 -17.95 2.85
N VAL A 112 -25.62 -16.95 2.29
CA VAL A 112 -25.24 -16.34 1.01
C VAL A 112 -23.84 -15.73 1.12
N ASP A 113 -23.53 -14.99 2.19
CA ASP A 113 -22.17 -14.45 2.42
C ASP A 113 -21.10 -15.55 2.46
N ALA A 114 -21.40 -16.70 3.04
CA ALA A 114 -20.50 -17.85 3.06
C ALA A 114 -20.32 -18.45 1.66
N GLY A 115 -21.38 -18.51 0.86
CA GLY A 115 -21.30 -18.91 -0.55
C GLY A 115 -20.46 -17.96 -1.41
N VAL A 116 -20.59 -16.64 -1.18
CA VAL A 116 -19.76 -15.61 -1.82
C VAL A 116 -18.28 -15.79 -1.44
N LEU A 117 -17.97 -16.05 -0.16
CA LEU A 117 -16.62 -16.35 0.29
C LEU A 117 -16.05 -17.62 -0.37
N ALA A 118 -16.82 -18.72 -0.40
CA ALA A 118 -16.39 -19.97 -1.01
C ALA A 118 -16.10 -19.79 -2.51
N THR A 119 -16.97 -19.05 -3.22
CA THR A 119 -16.78 -18.72 -4.64
C THR A 119 -15.50 -17.90 -4.85
N ALA A 120 -15.23 -16.92 -3.98
CA ALA A 120 -14.03 -16.09 -4.04
C ALA A 120 -12.74 -16.90 -3.82
N LEU A 121 -12.74 -17.82 -2.84
CA LEU A 121 -11.60 -18.70 -2.58
C LEU A 121 -11.35 -19.65 -3.75
N LEU A 122 -12.41 -20.18 -4.38
CA LEU A 122 -12.28 -21.02 -5.56
C LEU A 122 -11.73 -20.25 -6.76
N LEU A 123 -12.16 -19.01 -7.00
CA LEU A 123 -11.60 -18.14 -8.04
C LEU A 123 -10.12 -17.84 -7.78
N MET A 124 -9.75 -17.54 -6.53
CA MET A 124 -8.35 -17.34 -6.15
C MET A 124 -7.51 -18.60 -6.40
N ALA A 125 -8.02 -19.78 -6.04
CA ALA A 125 -7.34 -21.06 -6.30
C ALA A 125 -7.16 -21.31 -7.80
N CYS A 126 -8.17 -21.03 -8.62
CA CYS A 126 -8.07 -21.11 -10.08
C CYS A 126 -6.99 -20.15 -10.61
N ARG A 127 -6.95 -18.90 -10.14
CA ARG A 127 -5.94 -17.92 -10.53
C ARG A 127 -4.53 -18.34 -10.12
N TYR A 128 -4.39 -18.94 -8.93
CA TYR A 128 -3.11 -19.50 -8.47
C TYR A 128 -2.67 -20.66 -9.36
N ALA A 129 -3.57 -21.59 -9.68
CA ALA A 129 -3.25 -22.72 -10.57
C ALA A 129 -2.77 -22.25 -11.95
N LEU A 130 -3.36 -21.18 -12.49
CA LEU A 130 -2.92 -20.57 -13.75
C LEU A 130 -1.58 -19.84 -13.64
N HIS A 131 -1.29 -19.22 -12.50
CA HIS A 131 -0.14 -18.33 -12.28
C HIS A 131 0.38 -18.42 -10.84
N HIS A 132 1.38 -19.27 -10.62
CA HIS A 132 2.00 -19.51 -9.30
C HIS A 132 3.51 -19.27 -9.25
N ALA A 133 4.14 -18.89 -10.37
CA ALA A 133 5.59 -18.73 -10.47
C ALA A 133 6.16 -17.60 -9.59
N GLY A 134 5.32 -16.63 -9.20
CA GLY A 134 5.72 -15.48 -8.40
C GLY A 134 6.52 -14.44 -9.19
N VAL A 135 6.95 -13.39 -8.49
CA VAL A 135 7.84 -12.34 -9.00
C VAL A 135 9.07 -12.26 -8.08
N ASP A 136 9.79 -11.13 -8.09
CA ASP A 136 11.00 -10.88 -7.31
C ASP A 136 10.87 -11.24 -5.83
N GLU A 137 9.78 -10.83 -5.18
CA GLU A 137 9.53 -11.14 -3.77
C GLU A 137 9.41 -12.64 -3.48
N GLY A 138 8.64 -13.36 -4.30
CA GLY A 138 8.47 -14.81 -4.18
C GLY A 138 9.76 -15.57 -4.48
N VAL A 139 10.51 -15.12 -5.49
CA VAL A 139 11.79 -15.72 -5.90
C VAL A 139 12.85 -15.54 -4.80
N LEU A 140 12.98 -14.34 -4.24
CA LEU A 140 13.88 -14.06 -3.11
C LEU A 140 13.49 -14.86 -1.87
N THR A 141 12.18 -14.97 -1.57
CA THR A 141 11.69 -15.75 -0.42
C THR A 141 11.97 -17.24 -0.59
N ALA A 142 11.77 -17.80 -1.78
CA ALA A 142 12.08 -19.20 -2.07
C ALA A 142 13.59 -19.49 -2.02
N GLN A 143 14.43 -18.56 -2.52
CA GLN A 143 15.88 -18.68 -2.39
C GLN A 143 16.33 -18.61 -0.93
N ALA A 144 15.76 -17.71 -0.13
CA ALA A 144 16.03 -17.62 1.30
C ALA A 144 15.60 -18.90 2.03
N ALA A 145 14.46 -19.49 1.69
CA ALA A 145 14.01 -20.78 2.21
C ALA A 145 15.00 -21.91 1.86
N THR A 146 15.47 -21.96 0.61
CA THR A 146 16.49 -22.92 0.17
C THR A 146 17.80 -22.74 0.95
N ALA A 147 18.21 -21.50 1.24
CA ALA A 147 19.38 -21.24 2.06
C ALA A 147 19.19 -21.72 3.51
N ILE A 148 17.99 -21.54 4.10
CA ILE A 148 17.64 -22.09 5.42
C ILE A 148 17.76 -23.61 5.43
N ASP A 149 17.21 -24.31 4.43
CA ASP A 149 17.26 -25.77 4.32
C ASP A 149 18.70 -26.32 4.30
N HIS A 150 19.64 -25.53 3.76
CA HIS A 150 21.06 -25.89 3.69
C HIS A 150 21.91 -25.30 4.83
N GLY A 151 21.28 -24.70 5.85
CA GLY A 151 21.99 -24.08 6.99
C GLY A 151 22.85 -22.87 6.60
N ARG A 152 22.56 -22.22 5.47
CA ARG A 152 23.31 -21.06 4.96
C ARG A 152 22.69 -19.74 5.44
N PRO A 153 23.50 -18.68 5.61
CA PRO A 153 22.97 -17.34 5.87
C PRO A 153 22.01 -16.88 4.77
N ILE A 154 20.98 -16.11 5.15
CA ILE A 154 20.02 -15.51 4.20
C ILE A 154 20.24 -14.00 4.01
N TYR A 155 20.81 -13.32 5.00
CA TYR A 155 21.02 -11.89 4.98
C TYR A 155 22.43 -11.55 4.46
N ASP A 156 22.54 -10.39 3.82
CA ASP A 156 23.78 -9.94 3.16
C ASP A 156 24.32 -10.93 2.10
N GLN A 157 23.45 -11.79 1.58
CA GLN A 157 23.75 -12.73 0.50
C GLN A 157 23.13 -12.22 -0.80
N PRO A 158 23.95 -11.83 -1.79
CA PRO A 158 23.44 -11.38 -3.08
C PRO A 158 23.13 -12.59 -3.99
N TRP A 159 21.97 -12.57 -4.63
CA TRP A 159 21.54 -13.59 -5.58
C TRP A 159 21.21 -13.01 -6.97
N PRO A 160 22.20 -12.44 -7.68
CA PRO A 160 21.97 -11.72 -8.94
C PRO A 160 21.40 -12.60 -10.06
N TRP A 161 21.74 -13.90 -10.07
CA TRP A 161 21.27 -14.84 -11.09
C TRP A 161 19.74 -15.00 -11.12
N LEU A 162 19.05 -14.71 -10.00
CA LEU A 162 17.58 -14.77 -9.92
C LEU A 162 16.90 -13.75 -10.83
N PHE A 163 17.58 -12.65 -11.14
CA PHE A 163 17.02 -11.51 -11.86
C PHE A 163 17.32 -11.55 -13.37
N HIS A 164 17.94 -12.63 -13.85
CA HIS A 164 18.15 -12.84 -15.29
C HIS A 164 16.89 -13.38 -16.00
N GLY A 165 15.91 -13.89 -15.24
CA GLY A 165 14.65 -14.41 -15.77
C GLY A 165 13.69 -13.33 -16.24
N THR A 166 12.89 -13.63 -17.26
CA THR A 166 11.84 -12.72 -17.73
C THR A 166 10.75 -12.56 -16.66
N GLY A 167 10.35 -11.32 -16.38
CA GLY A 167 9.24 -11.03 -15.46
C GLY A 167 9.63 -10.90 -13.98
N ILE A 168 10.92 -10.98 -13.65
CA ILE A 168 11.42 -10.77 -12.28
C ILE A 168 11.93 -9.33 -12.17
N GLY A 169 11.22 -8.50 -11.40
CA GLY A 169 11.60 -7.11 -11.16
C GLY A 169 12.90 -7.00 -10.37
N ILE A 170 13.69 -5.95 -10.61
CA ILE A 170 14.89 -5.68 -9.83
C ILE A 170 14.80 -4.30 -9.17
N THR A 171 15.09 -4.26 -7.86
CA THR A 171 15.15 -3.00 -7.13
C THR A 171 16.46 -2.29 -7.43
N LYS A 172 16.40 -1.18 -8.15
CA LYS A 172 17.57 -0.36 -8.50
C LYS A 172 17.88 0.64 -7.40
N THR A 173 19.15 0.97 -7.21
CA THR A 173 19.61 1.93 -6.18
C THR A 173 20.11 3.23 -6.80
N MET A 174 20.01 4.34 -6.08
CA MET A 174 20.41 5.67 -6.57
C MET A 174 21.88 5.76 -7.01
N GLY A 175 22.73 4.85 -6.54
CA GLY A 175 24.15 4.74 -6.93
C GLY A 175 24.40 3.93 -8.20
N GLY A 176 23.37 3.70 -9.03
CA GLY A 176 23.49 2.95 -10.28
C GLY A 176 23.66 1.44 -10.13
N GLY A 177 23.41 0.93 -8.92
CA GLY A 177 23.43 -0.50 -8.63
C GLY A 177 22.02 -1.07 -8.53
N ALA A 178 21.94 -2.26 -7.96
CA ALA A 178 20.69 -2.91 -7.62
C ALA A 178 20.83 -3.70 -6.33
N ASP A 179 19.70 -3.91 -5.66
CA ASP A 179 19.59 -4.81 -4.53
C ASP A 179 19.26 -6.23 -5.02
N TYR A 180 20.07 -7.18 -4.55
CA TYR A 180 19.99 -8.60 -4.89
C TYR A 180 19.79 -9.47 -3.65
N THR A 181 19.53 -8.84 -2.50
CA THR A 181 19.53 -9.51 -1.19
C THR A 181 18.12 -9.65 -0.64
N TYR A 182 17.95 -10.54 0.35
CA TYR A 182 16.68 -10.68 1.06
C TYR A 182 16.54 -9.60 2.15
N GLY A 183 15.58 -8.68 1.96
CA GLY A 183 15.40 -7.48 2.78
C GLY A 183 14.26 -7.53 3.81
N TYR A 184 13.79 -8.72 4.22
CA TYR A 184 12.61 -8.85 5.10
C TYR A 184 12.91 -9.67 6.36
N PRO A 185 12.11 -9.53 7.43
CA PRO A 185 12.13 -10.44 8.57
C PRO A 185 11.89 -11.91 8.15
N PRO A 186 12.34 -12.89 8.96
CA PRO A 186 12.57 -14.25 8.49
C PRO A 186 11.34 -15.17 8.49
N LEU A 187 10.18 -14.75 9.00
CA LEU A 187 9.05 -15.67 9.18
C LEU A 187 8.53 -16.23 7.84
N ALA A 188 8.52 -15.44 6.77
CA ALA A 188 8.08 -15.92 5.46
C ALA A 188 8.96 -17.07 4.92
N PRO A 189 10.30 -16.94 4.83
CA PRO A 189 11.16 -18.03 4.39
C PRO A 189 11.21 -19.19 5.39
N LEU A 190 11.08 -18.94 6.70
CA LEU A 190 10.95 -20.00 7.71
C LEU A 190 9.72 -20.89 7.49
N LEU A 191 8.58 -20.31 7.10
CA LEU A 191 7.37 -21.08 6.77
C LEU A 191 7.45 -21.69 5.37
N THR A 192 8.22 -21.08 4.47
CA THR A 192 8.40 -21.58 3.10
C THR A 192 9.32 -22.80 3.04
N ALA A 193 10.37 -22.86 3.87
CA ALA A 193 11.30 -23.98 3.96
C ALA A 193 10.62 -25.36 4.08
N PRO A 194 9.72 -25.63 5.05
CA PRO A 194 9.03 -26.92 5.13
C PRO A 194 8.07 -27.18 3.97
N VAL A 195 7.53 -26.12 3.34
CA VAL A 195 6.67 -26.24 2.16
C VAL A 195 7.48 -26.62 0.92
N HIS A 196 8.73 -26.16 0.85
CA HIS A 196 9.66 -26.45 -0.22
C HIS A 196 9.97 -27.95 -0.33
N LEU A 197 9.84 -28.71 0.76
CA LEU A 197 9.93 -30.18 0.78
C LEU A 197 8.84 -30.86 -0.08
N LEU A 198 7.71 -30.19 -0.31
CA LEU A 198 6.61 -30.70 -1.14
C LEU A 198 6.60 -30.04 -2.53
N VAL A 199 7.02 -28.78 -2.61
CA VAL A 199 6.98 -27.97 -3.83
C VAL A 199 8.34 -27.33 -4.05
N HIS A 200 9.17 -27.97 -4.87
CA HIS A 200 10.58 -27.60 -5.09
C HIS A 200 10.75 -26.43 -6.08
N SER A 201 10.00 -25.35 -5.89
CA SER A 201 10.06 -24.18 -6.76
C SER A 201 9.62 -22.90 -6.01
N THR A 202 9.68 -21.77 -6.71
CA THR A 202 9.14 -20.48 -6.24
C THR A 202 7.66 -20.57 -5.83
N ALA A 203 6.95 -21.58 -6.33
CA ALA A 203 5.58 -21.87 -5.95
C ALA A 203 5.40 -22.14 -4.46
N ALA A 204 6.42 -22.65 -3.74
CA ALA A 204 6.35 -22.81 -2.29
C ALA A 204 6.12 -21.47 -1.58
N ALA A 205 6.88 -20.43 -1.95
CA ALA A 205 6.75 -19.11 -1.37
C ALA A 205 5.38 -18.50 -1.69
N THR A 206 4.95 -18.60 -2.95
CA THR A 206 3.64 -18.07 -3.38
C THR A 206 2.48 -18.83 -2.76
N MET A 207 2.64 -20.13 -2.48
CA MET A 207 1.66 -20.94 -1.77
C MET A 207 1.52 -20.50 -0.32
N VAL A 208 2.62 -20.16 0.36
CA VAL A 208 2.60 -19.66 1.75
C VAL A 208 1.86 -18.32 1.82
N SER A 209 2.18 -17.37 0.95
CA SER A 209 1.50 -16.06 0.91
C SER A 209 0.03 -16.17 0.48
N THR A 210 -0.30 -17.02 -0.51
CA THR A 210 -1.68 -17.27 -0.95
C THR A 210 -2.50 -17.97 0.13
N GLY A 211 -1.92 -18.97 0.80
CA GLY A 211 -2.53 -19.66 1.93
C GLY A 211 -2.74 -18.71 3.12
N ALA A 212 -1.77 -17.82 3.39
CA ALA A 212 -1.92 -16.80 4.42
C ALA A 212 -3.05 -15.82 4.10
N LEU A 213 -3.18 -15.35 2.86
CA LEU A 213 -4.30 -14.51 2.44
C LEU A 213 -5.65 -15.24 2.60
N ALA A 214 -5.73 -16.51 2.18
CA ALA A 214 -6.93 -17.34 2.34
C ALA A 214 -7.32 -17.45 3.82
N ALA A 215 -6.38 -17.86 4.67
CA ALA A 215 -6.58 -18.03 6.11
C ALA A 215 -6.94 -16.70 6.79
N GLY A 216 -6.23 -15.62 6.47
CA GLY A 216 -6.50 -14.28 6.97
C GLY A 216 -7.88 -13.77 6.59
N THR A 217 -8.33 -14.04 5.36
CA THR A 217 -9.67 -13.68 4.89
C THR A 217 -10.75 -14.45 5.62
N VAL A 218 -10.61 -15.78 5.74
CA VAL A 218 -11.55 -16.62 6.48
C VAL A 218 -11.61 -16.19 7.94
N LEU A 219 -10.46 -15.95 8.57
CA LEU A 219 -10.39 -15.49 9.95
C LEU A 219 -11.07 -14.13 10.11
N LEU A 220 -10.82 -13.17 9.21
CA LEU A 220 -11.48 -11.87 9.24
C LEU A 220 -12.99 -12.01 9.09
N TRP A 221 -13.46 -12.82 8.13
CA TRP A 221 -14.87 -13.12 7.93
C TRP A 221 -15.52 -13.71 9.19
N LEU A 222 -14.84 -14.61 9.89
CA LEU A 222 -15.36 -15.23 11.12
C LEU A 222 -15.45 -14.23 12.28
N LEU A 223 -14.45 -13.36 12.41
CA LEU A 223 -14.33 -12.40 13.52
C LEU A 223 -15.20 -11.15 13.32
N LEU A 224 -15.59 -10.82 12.08
CA LEU A 224 -16.47 -9.70 11.80
C LEU A 224 -17.93 -9.98 12.22
N PRO A 225 -18.66 -8.94 12.67
CA PRO A 225 -20.11 -9.06 12.89
C PRO A 225 -20.81 -9.51 11.62
N ALA A 226 -21.85 -10.36 11.74
CA ALA A 226 -22.51 -10.99 10.59
C ALA A 226 -22.80 -10.04 9.40
N PRO A 227 -23.30 -8.81 9.61
CA PRO A 227 -23.58 -7.89 8.51
C PRO A 227 -22.35 -7.32 7.76
N TRP A 228 -21.15 -7.40 8.36
CA TRP A 228 -19.88 -6.96 7.76
C TRP A 228 -19.10 -8.11 7.10
N ARG A 229 -19.55 -9.37 7.22
CA ARG A 229 -18.73 -10.52 6.83
C ARG A 229 -18.39 -10.55 5.35
N SER A 230 -19.37 -10.29 4.48
CA SER A 230 -19.17 -10.20 3.02
C SER A 230 -18.18 -9.10 2.63
N ALA A 231 -18.06 -8.05 3.44
CA ALA A 231 -17.08 -7.00 3.23
C ALA A 231 -15.64 -7.53 3.25
N ALA A 232 -15.33 -8.51 4.13
CA ALA A 232 -14.02 -9.17 4.15
C ALA A 232 -13.72 -9.86 2.81
N THR A 233 -14.70 -10.57 2.25
CA THR A 233 -14.57 -11.20 0.93
C THR A 233 -14.30 -10.15 -0.15
N ALA A 234 -15.05 -9.04 -0.14
CA ALA A 234 -14.89 -7.98 -1.13
C ALA A 234 -13.48 -7.38 -1.13
N VAL A 235 -12.99 -6.95 0.04
CA VAL A 235 -11.71 -6.24 0.16
C VAL A 235 -10.50 -7.16 0.08
N CYS A 236 -10.63 -8.42 0.50
CA CYS A 236 -9.50 -9.36 0.47
C CYS A 236 -9.39 -10.12 -0.85
N LEU A 237 -10.50 -10.46 -1.51
CA LEU A 237 -10.50 -11.38 -2.66
C LEU A 237 -11.22 -10.81 -3.89
N GLY A 238 -12.21 -9.94 -3.68
CA GLY A 238 -13.06 -9.39 -4.73
C GLY A 238 -12.30 -8.53 -5.74
N PHE A 239 -11.59 -7.51 -5.27
CA PHE A 239 -10.91 -6.54 -6.14
C PHE A 239 -9.65 -7.07 -6.85
N ASP A 240 -9.31 -8.35 -6.74
CA ASP A 240 -8.13 -9.06 -7.30
C ASP A 240 -6.74 -8.54 -6.88
N LEU A 241 -6.68 -7.39 -6.22
CA LEU A 241 -5.45 -6.75 -5.80
C LEU A 241 -4.63 -7.58 -4.79
N LEU A 242 -5.22 -7.99 -3.67
CA LEU A 242 -4.53 -8.83 -2.68
C LEU A 242 -4.22 -10.24 -3.23
N PRO A 243 -5.13 -10.92 -3.96
CA PRO A 243 -4.82 -12.19 -4.62
C PRO A 243 -3.66 -12.10 -5.61
N GLN A 244 -3.45 -10.95 -6.26
CA GLN A 244 -2.28 -10.70 -7.08
C GLN A 244 -1.01 -10.67 -6.23
N TYR A 245 -0.93 -9.79 -5.23
CA TYR A 245 0.24 -9.71 -4.32
C TYR A 245 0.55 -11.06 -3.64
N ALA A 246 -0.48 -11.83 -3.30
CA ALA A 246 -0.31 -13.14 -2.69
C ALA A 246 0.29 -14.16 -3.66
N ARG A 247 -0.14 -14.19 -4.92
CA ARG A 247 0.46 -15.05 -5.96
C ARG A 247 1.86 -14.62 -6.36
N GLU A 248 2.17 -13.35 -6.14
CA GLU A 248 3.50 -12.76 -6.36
C GLU A 248 4.52 -13.14 -5.26
N GLY A 249 4.05 -13.67 -4.12
CA GLY A 249 4.91 -14.16 -3.03
C GLY A 249 5.19 -13.13 -1.94
N TYR A 250 4.42 -12.05 -1.87
CA TYR A 250 4.70 -10.94 -0.94
C TYR A 250 4.60 -11.37 0.54
N PRO A 251 5.66 -11.21 1.35
CA PRO A 251 5.63 -11.48 2.80
C PRO A 251 4.58 -10.67 3.57
N ALA A 252 4.17 -9.53 3.03
CA ALA A 252 3.14 -8.68 3.61
C ALA A 252 1.77 -9.38 3.74
N MET A 253 1.46 -10.40 2.92
CA MET A 253 0.23 -11.18 3.06
C MET A 253 0.21 -11.99 4.37
N LEU A 254 1.37 -12.48 4.79
CA LEU A 254 1.53 -13.16 6.07
C LEU A 254 1.36 -12.18 7.23
N ALA A 255 1.99 -11.00 7.14
CA ALA A 255 1.81 -9.93 8.12
C ALA A 255 0.34 -9.53 8.24
N PHE A 256 -0.36 -9.35 7.11
CA PHE A 256 -1.78 -9.08 7.06
C PHE A 256 -2.60 -10.13 7.84
N ALA A 257 -2.43 -11.41 7.53
CA ALA A 257 -3.17 -12.50 8.18
C ALA A 257 -2.95 -12.52 9.70
N LEU A 258 -1.72 -12.27 10.14
CA LEU A 258 -1.35 -12.19 11.56
C LEU A 258 -1.87 -10.90 12.24
N LEU A 259 -2.03 -9.81 11.50
CA LEU A 259 -2.59 -8.55 12.03
C LEU A 259 -4.12 -8.57 12.16
N VAL A 260 -4.84 -9.46 11.47
CA VAL A 260 -6.30 -9.61 11.62
C VAL A 260 -6.73 -9.79 13.09
N PRO A 261 -6.24 -10.80 13.85
CA PRO A 261 -6.62 -10.97 15.25
C PRO A 261 -6.16 -9.81 16.13
N VAL A 262 -5.07 -9.13 15.77
CA VAL A 262 -4.53 -7.97 16.48
C VAL A 262 -5.48 -6.79 16.40
N VAL A 263 -6.02 -6.51 15.22
CA VAL A 263 -6.85 -5.34 14.94
C VAL A 263 -8.32 -5.55 15.32
N VAL A 264 -8.87 -6.75 15.08
CA VAL A 264 -10.28 -7.00 15.37
C VAL A 264 -10.55 -6.89 16.87
N ARG A 265 -11.43 -5.96 17.26
CA ARG A 265 -11.78 -5.66 18.65
C ARG A 265 -10.57 -5.40 19.53
N TRP A 266 -9.53 -4.75 18.99
CA TRP A 266 -8.29 -4.52 19.72
C TRP A 266 -8.49 -3.73 21.01
N THR A 267 -9.53 -2.89 21.08
CA THR A 267 -9.92 -2.14 22.28
C THR A 267 -10.29 -3.02 23.47
N ASP A 268 -10.62 -4.30 23.26
CA ASP A 268 -10.92 -5.23 24.34
C ASP A 268 -9.64 -5.82 24.96
N THR A 269 -8.49 -5.69 24.29
CA THR A 269 -7.20 -6.19 24.79
C THR A 269 -6.89 -5.54 26.12
N GLY A 270 -6.71 -6.35 27.17
CA GLY A 270 -6.34 -5.83 28.48
C GLY A 270 -7.48 -5.25 29.31
N ALA A 271 -8.75 -5.48 28.93
CA ALA A 271 -9.92 -5.00 29.68
C ALA A 271 -9.91 -5.49 31.13
N GLY A 272 -10.36 -4.60 32.03
CA GLY A 272 -10.25 -4.82 33.47
C GLY A 272 -8.81 -4.89 33.99
N GLY A 273 -7.82 -4.48 33.21
CA GLY A 273 -6.41 -4.48 33.62
C GLY A 273 -5.71 -5.84 33.52
N ARG A 274 -6.31 -6.82 32.82
CA ARG A 274 -5.75 -8.17 32.66
C ARG A 274 -5.67 -8.51 31.17
N LEU A 275 -4.52 -9.04 30.72
CA LEU A 275 -4.31 -9.32 29.30
C LEU A 275 -5.17 -10.51 28.81
N GLY A 276 -5.34 -11.54 29.64
CA GLY A 276 -6.10 -12.75 29.30
C GLY A 276 -5.48 -13.56 28.15
N ARG A 277 -6.05 -14.73 27.86
CA ARG A 277 -5.54 -15.63 26.79
C ARG A 277 -5.60 -14.98 25.41
N TYR A 278 -6.69 -14.28 25.10
CA TYR A 278 -6.85 -13.59 23.81
C TYR A 278 -5.87 -12.43 23.64
N GLY A 279 -5.59 -11.66 24.70
CA GLY A 279 -4.58 -10.60 24.62
C GLY A 279 -3.16 -11.14 24.44
N VAL A 280 -2.85 -12.31 25.03
CA VAL A 280 -1.59 -13.03 24.78
C VAL A 280 -1.51 -13.47 23.32
N LEU A 281 -2.55 -14.10 22.79
CA LEU A 281 -2.60 -14.52 21.38
C LEU A 281 -2.38 -13.32 20.44
N ARG A 282 -3.07 -12.20 20.69
CA ARG A 282 -2.88 -10.96 19.92
C ARG A 282 -1.45 -10.43 19.99
N ALA A 283 -0.81 -10.49 21.16
CA ALA A 283 0.58 -10.08 21.30
C ALA A 283 1.52 -10.99 20.50
N VAL A 284 1.30 -12.31 20.56
CA VAL A 284 2.07 -13.29 19.76
C VAL A 284 1.89 -13.02 18.27
N CYS A 285 0.65 -12.83 17.80
CA CYS A 285 0.36 -12.49 16.42
C CYS A 285 1.01 -11.17 15.98
N LEU A 286 1.05 -10.15 16.85
CA LEU A 286 1.75 -8.90 16.54
C LEU A 286 3.26 -9.12 16.39
N GLY A 287 3.89 -9.87 17.30
CA GLY A 287 5.30 -10.21 17.21
C GLY A 287 5.64 -11.00 15.95
N ALA A 288 4.81 -11.99 15.61
CA ALA A 288 4.93 -12.78 14.39
C ALA A 288 4.72 -11.93 13.13
N ALA A 289 3.75 -11.00 13.12
CA ALA A 289 3.56 -10.06 12.02
C ALA A 289 4.81 -9.20 11.80
N CYS A 290 5.37 -8.63 12.88
CA CYS A 290 6.64 -7.90 12.84
C CYS A 290 7.83 -8.77 12.40
N ALA A 291 7.76 -10.10 12.59
CA ALA A 291 8.78 -11.05 12.16
C ALA A 291 8.54 -11.57 10.73
N SER A 292 7.44 -11.19 10.08
CA SER A 292 7.21 -11.44 8.65
C SER A 292 7.53 -10.25 7.77
N GLN A 293 7.17 -9.04 8.19
CA GLN A 293 7.31 -7.86 7.32
C GLN A 293 7.30 -6.54 8.14
N GLN A 294 8.12 -5.55 7.74
CA GLN A 294 8.37 -4.31 8.48
C GLN A 294 7.19 -3.32 8.53
N LEU A 295 6.20 -3.38 7.64
CA LEU A 295 4.99 -2.56 7.68
C LEU A 295 4.32 -2.69 9.06
N ALA A 296 4.28 -3.89 9.64
CA ALA A 296 3.75 -4.10 10.99
C ALA A 296 4.47 -3.24 12.07
N TRP A 297 5.73 -2.88 11.86
CA TRP A 297 6.50 -2.02 12.77
C TRP A 297 5.94 -0.60 12.82
N PHE A 298 5.38 -0.10 11.72
CA PHE A 298 4.77 1.24 11.64
C PHE A 298 3.43 1.31 12.35
N PHE A 299 2.65 0.22 12.31
CA PHE A 299 1.38 0.12 13.04
C PHE A 299 1.56 -0.01 14.55
N THR A 300 2.57 -0.79 14.98
CA THR A 300 2.84 -1.12 16.39
C THR A 300 2.83 0.09 17.34
N PRO A 301 3.59 1.19 17.12
CA PRO A 301 3.63 2.31 18.05
C PRO A 301 2.27 3.01 18.20
N PHE A 302 1.47 3.11 17.13
CA PHE A 302 0.13 3.67 17.19
C PHE A 302 -0.80 2.79 18.03
N LEU A 303 -0.74 1.47 17.83
CA LEU A 303 -1.50 0.52 18.63
C LEU A 303 -1.13 0.61 20.12
N LEU A 304 0.15 0.67 20.45
CA LEU A 304 0.61 0.73 21.85
C LEU A 304 0.19 2.03 22.56
N VAL A 305 0.31 3.18 21.88
CA VAL A 305 -0.16 4.47 22.40
C VAL A 305 -1.67 4.42 22.64
N ALA A 306 -2.43 3.91 21.68
CA ALA A 306 -3.88 3.84 21.78
C ALA A 306 -4.33 2.83 22.85
N LEU A 307 -3.67 1.67 22.95
CA LEU A 307 -3.92 0.67 23.98
C LEU A 307 -3.69 1.25 25.38
N TYR A 308 -2.52 1.87 25.61
CA TYR A 308 -2.23 2.53 26.87
C TYR A 308 -3.29 3.59 27.21
N ALA A 309 -3.64 4.45 26.24
CA ALA A 309 -4.62 5.51 26.44
C ALA A 309 -6.00 4.97 26.81
N VAL A 310 -6.50 3.96 26.10
CA VAL A 310 -7.82 3.37 26.38
C VAL A 310 -7.79 2.67 27.74
N ARG A 311 -6.76 1.86 28.04
CA ARG A 311 -6.64 1.16 29.34
C ARG A 311 -6.54 2.12 30.51
N ARG A 312 -5.75 3.20 30.38
CA ARG A 312 -5.59 4.20 31.43
C ARG A 312 -6.89 4.96 31.69
N GLY A 313 -7.64 5.24 30.63
CA GLY A 313 -8.96 5.87 30.72
C GLY A 313 -10.00 4.99 31.41
N GLU A 314 -10.00 3.69 31.10
CA GLU A 314 -10.90 2.70 31.67
C GLU A 314 -10.67 2.47 33.17
N LEU A 315 -9.41 2.40 33.61
CA LEU A 315 -9.02 2.00 34.97
C LEU A 315 -8.98 3.17 35.99
N GLY A 316 -9.25 4.40 35.58
CA GLY A 316 -9.38 5.56 36.48
C GLY A 316 -8.11 5.89 37.29
N ALA A 317 -8.27 6.27 38.57
CA ALA A 317 -7.19 6.81 39.42
C ALA A 317 -6.05 5.82 39.72
N ARG A 318 -6.35 4.52 39.84
CA ARG A 318 -5.34 3.44 39.97
C ARG A 318 -4.81 2.97 38.59
N GLY A 319 -5.37 3.53 37.51
CA GLY A 319 -5.19 3.09 36.14
C GLY A 319 -3.82 3.28 35.50
N PRO A 320 -2.95 4.25 35.87
CA PRO A 320 -1.66 4.41 35.21
C PRO A 320 -0.77 3.17 35.31
N ARG A 321 -0.66 2.56 36.50
CA ARG A 321 0.14 1.35 36.72
C ARG A 321 -0.46 0.13 36.03
N GLY A 322 -1.78 -0.05 36.11
CA GLY A 322 -2.47 -1.16 35.44
C GLY A 322 -2.37 -1.09 33.92
N ALA A 323 -2.59 0.10 33.34
CA ALA A 323 -2.45 0.33 31.90
C ALA A 323 -1.01 0.13 31.42
N LEU A 324 -0.03 0.62 32.19
CA LEU A 324 1.39 0.39 31.90
C LEU A 324 1.72 -1.10 31.97
N ALA A 325 1.27 -1.82 33.01
CA ALA A 325 1.53 -3.25 33.15
C ALA A 325 0.92 -4.07 32.01
N VAL A 326 -0.32 -3.78 31.61
CA VAL A 326 -0.97 -4.44 30.45
C VAL A 326 -0.19 -4.17 29.17
N THR A 327 0.13 -2.90 28.90
CA THR A 327 0.83 -2.50 27.67
C THR A 327 2.24 -3.11 27.66
N ALA A 328 2.96 -3.08 28.78
CA ALA A 328 4.30 -3.66 28.90
C ALA A 328 4.28 -5.18 28.74
N ARG A 329 3.29 -5.90 29.30
CA ARG A 329 3.14 -7.35 29.08
C ARG A 329 2.83 -7.67 27.62
N TYR A 330 1.92 -6.92 27.01
CA TYR A 330 1.56 -7.06 25.60
C TYR A 330 2.80 -6.85 24.71
N THR A 331 3.52 -5.75 24.91
CA THR A 331 4.77 -5.46 24.21
C THR A 331 5.83 -6.51 24.46
N GLY A 332 6.01 -6.94 25.71
CA GLY A 332 6.99 -7.97 26.08
C GLY A 332 6.73 -9.30 25.40
N ILE A 333 5.48 -9.74 25.30
CA ILE A 333 5.11 -10.98 24.60
C ILE A 333 5.32 -10.82 23.08
N ALA A 334 4.95 -9.67 22.51
CA ALA A 334 5.19 -9.40 21.10
C ALA A 334 6.68 -9.38 20.77
N LEU A 335 7.50 -8.71 21.59
CA LEU A 335 8.96 -8.70 21.46
C LEU A 335 9.57 -10.08 21.64
N ALA A 336 9.08 -10.87 22.60
CA ALA A 336 9.56 -12.25 22.79
C ALA A 336 9.23 -13.12 21.58
N SER A 337 8.02 -13.01 21.03
CA SER A 337 7.59 -13.77 19.84
C SER A 337 8.41 -13.38 18.61
N TRP A 338 8.59 -12.06 18.39
CA TRP A 338 9.47 -11.55 17.34
C TRP A 338 10.92 -12.02 17.53
N GLY A 339 11.43 -11.95 18.77
CA GLY A 339 12.78 -12.34 19.14
C GLY A 339 13.04 -13.82 18.89
N VAL A 340 12.13 -14.71 19.30
CA VAL A 340 12.24 -16.17 19.05
C VAL A 340 12.35 -16.48 17.56
N LEU A 341 11.53 -15.83 16.72
CA LEU A 341 11.55 -16.04 15.27
C LEU A 341 12.81 -15.49 14.60
N ASN A 342 13.46 -14.48 15.19
CA ASN A 342 14.69 -13.87 14.67
C ASN A 342 15.97 -14.45 15.30
N ALA A 343 15.87 -15.16 16.44
CA ALA A 343 17.00 -15.51 17.28
C ALA A 343 18.09 -16.29 16.54
N TYR A 344 17.69 -17.29 15.73
CA TYR A 344 18.63 -18.09 14.94
C TYR A 344 19.46 -17.21 14.00
N PHE A 345 18.82 -16.33 13.23
CA PHE A 345 19.49 -15.47 12.25
C PHE A 345 20.35 -14.40 12.90
N ALA A 346 19.85 -13.80 13.98
CA ALA A 346 20.59 -12.83 14.78
C ALA A 346 21.84 -13.46 15.42
N ALA A 347 21.79 -14.74 15.82
CA ALA A 347 22.92 -15.46 16.38
C ALA A 347 23.93 -15.91 15.30
N GLN A 348 23.46 -16.27 14.10
CA GLN A 348 24.31 -16.70 12.99
C GLN A 348 25.15 -15.54 12.42
N ASP A 349 24.54 -14.39 12.17
CA ASP A 349 25.22 -13.17 11.73
C ASP A 349 24.44 -11.92 12.19
N PRO A 350 24.79 -11.34 13.36
CA PRO A 350 24.08 -10.18 13.90
C PRO A 350 24.10 -8.96 12.99
N ARG A 351 25.20 -8.74 12.25
CA ARG A 351 25.38 -7.56 11.39
C ARG A 351 24.60 -7.73 10.10
N GLY A 352 24.74 -8.86 9.43
CA GLY A 352 23.97 -9.19 8.23
C GLY A 352 22.48 -9.19 8.53
N TRP A 353 22.04 -9.83 9.62
CA TRP A 353 20.64 -9.81 10.06
C TRP A 353 20.12 -8.39 10.26
N LEU A 354 20.81 -7.56 11.04
CA LEU A 354 20.37 -6.19 11.31
C LEU A 354 20.34 -5.35 10.03
N HIS A 355 21.37 -5.47 9.17
CA HIS A 355 21.42 -4.77 7.90
C HIS A 355 20.27 -5.20 6.98
N GLY A 356 20.03 -6.51 6.86
CA GLY A 356 18.98 -7.09 6.01
C GLY A 356 17.58 -6.68 6.43
N ILE A 357 17.22 -6.79 7.72
CA ILE A 357 15.88 -6.38 8.17
C ILE A 357 15.65 -4.87 8.11
N LEU A 358 16.71 -4.06 8.14
CA LEU A 358 16.64 -2.60 7.99
C LEU A 358 16.83 -2.14 6.54
N LEU A 359 17.14 -3.04 5.61
CA LEU A 359 17.47 -2.72 4.23
C LEU A 359 16.40 -1.87 3.55
N PRO A 360 15.08 -2.13 3.72
CA PRO A 360 14.05 -1.27 3.11
C PRO A 360 14.10 0.19 3.56
N LEU A 361 14.70 0.48 4.72
CA LEU A 361 14.86 1.83 5.26
C LEU A 361 16.17 2.50 4.83
N THR A 362 17.17 1.73 4.38
CA THR A 362 18.54 2.22 4.12
C THR A 362 19.00 2.07 2.68
N GLN A 363 18.38 1.20 1.87
CA GLN A 363 18.83 0.79 0.53
C GLN A 363 18.99 1.89 -0.53
N LYS A 364 18.53 3.12 -0.26
CA LYS A 364 18.49 4.24 -1.22
C LYS A 364 17.99 3.77 -2.60
N ALA A 365 16.87 3.05 -2.63
CA ALA A 365 16.26 2.60 -3.88
C ALA A 365 15.81 3.80 -4.72
N ILE A 366 15.79 3.64 -6.04
CA ILE A 366 15.20 4.65 -6.93
C ILE A 366 13.70 4.79 -6.65
N MET A 367 13.16 5.93 -7.07
CA MET A 367 11.76 6.26 -6.85
C MET A 367 10.85 5.27 -7.59
N HIS A 368 9.82 4.83 -6.89
CA HIS A 368 8.80 3.94 -7.45
C HIS A 368 7.51 4.10 -6.64
N GLY A 369 6.36 4.08 -7.34
CA GLY A 369 5.04 4.08 -6.74
C GLY A 369 4.15 5.25 -7.19
N GLN A 370 3.18 5.60 -6.33
CA GLN A 370 2.11 6.57 -6.57
C GLN A 370 2.00 7.54 -5.37
N GLY A 371 2.85 8.56 -5.33
CA GLY A 371 2.97 9.45 -4.17
C GLY A 371 3.43 10.85 -4.51
N VAL A 372 3.67 11.70 -3.49
CA VAL A 372 4.07 13.10 -3.75
C VAL A 372 5.45 13.20 -4.43
N VAL A 373 6.25 12.14 -4.37
CA VAL A 373 7.51 12.00 -5.12
C VAL A 373 7.31 12.08 -6.64
N ASP A 374 6.11 11.74 -7.12
CA ASP A 374 5.75 11.80 -8.53
C ASP A 374 5.78 13.22 -9.10
N ILE A 375 5.66 14.25 -8.25
CA ILE A 375 5.87 15.64 -8.68
C ILE A 375 7.27 15.79 -9.27
N SER A 376 8.29 15.35 -8.54
CA SER A 376 9.69 15.41 -8.98
C SER A 376 10.01 14.44 -10.11
N ASN A 377 9.25 13.34 -10.22
CA ASN A 377 9.53 12.29 -11.19
C ASN A 377 8.82 12.51 -12.54
N TYR A 378 7.56 12.98 -12.54
CA TYR A 378 6.72 13.08 -13.73
C TYR A 378 6.30 14.50 -14.11
N PHE A 379 6.17 15.40 -13.13
CA PHE A 379 5.60 16.74 -13.37
C PHE A 379 6.66 17.86 -13.44
N THR A 380 7.89 17.60 -13.01
CA THR A 380 9.04 18.50 -13.15
C THR A 380 10.21 17.81 -13.87
N ASP A 381 11.25 18.59 -14.18
CA ASP A 381 12.50 18.08 -14.73
C ASP A 381 13.41 17.43 -13.66
N GLY A 382 12.95 17.33 -12.41
CA GLY A 382 13.66 16.65 -11.34
C GLY A 382 13.68 17.39 -10.02
N SER A 383 14.63 17.03 -9.15
CA SER A 383 14.79 17.56 -7.79
C SER A 383 16.22 17.37 -7.31
N SER A 384 16.78 18.40 -6.67
CA SER A 384 18.10 18.35 -6.00
C SER A 384 18.02 17.93 -4.54
N ARG A 385 16.82 17.62 -4.03
CA ARG A 385 16.55 17.36 -2.61
C ARG A 385 15.65 16.15 -2.41
N LEU A 386 15.87 15.04 -3.12
CA LEU A 386 14.98 13.86 -3.00
C LEU A 386 14.92 13.28 -1.59
N ASP A 387 16.01 13.36 -0.82
CA ASP A 387 16.04 12.91 0.59
C ASP A 387 14.96 13.58 1.45
N PHE A 388 14.51 14.78 1.08
CA PHE A 388 13.48 15.52 1.82
C PHE A 388 12.10 14.83 1.74
N TYR A 389 11.84 13.99 0.74
CA TYR A 389 10.66 13.11 0.76
C TYR A 389 10.75 12.09 1.89
N SER A 390 11.90 11.42 2.07
CA SER A 390 12.13 10.49 3.18
C SER A 390 12.05 11.18 4.55
N TYR A 391 12.61 12.40 4.67
CA TYR A 391 12.47 13.21 5.88
C TYR A 391 11.02 13.61 6.13
N GLY A 392 10.30 14.03 5.08
CA GLY A 392 8.88 14.35 5.13
C GLY A 392 8.03 13.18 5.60
N SER A 393 8.27 11.98 5.07
CA SER A 393 7.60 10.75 5.51
C SER A 393 7.85 10.44 7.00
N SER A 394 9.11 10.49 7.43
CA SER A 394 9.48 10.26 8.83
C SER A 394 8.83 11.28 9.77
N LEU A 395 8.89 12.56 9.41
CA LEU A 395 8.27 13.65 10.18
C LEU A 395 6.75 13.53 10.19
N LEU A 396 6.13 13.09 9.10
CA LEU A 396 4.69 12.86 9.02
C LEU A 396 4.29 11.72 9.96
N LEU A 397 5.01 10.60 9.96
CA LEU A 397 4.77 9.47 10.87
C LEU A 397 4.85 9.91 12.34
N LEU A 398 5.93 10.62 12.70
CA LEU A 398 6.13 11.14 14.06
C LEU A 398 5.06 12.17 14.45
N GLY A 399 4.71 13.08 13.53
CA GLY A 399 3.66 14.07 13.72
C GLY A 399 2.28 13.43 13.92
N LEU A 400 1.95 12.38 13.16
CA LEU A 400 0.72 11.61 13.29
C LEU A 400 0.69 10.78 14.57
N LEU A 401 1.82 10.21 15.00
CA LEU A 401 1.93 9.49 16.27
C LEU A 401 1.73 10.46 17.45
N ALA A 402 2.37 11.63 17.41
CA ALA A 402 2.18 12.69 18.39
C ALA A 402 0.72 13.19 18.40
N ALA A 403 0.12 13.43 17.23
CA ALA A 403 -1.28 13.83 17.11
C ALA A 403 -2.21 12.74 17.68
N THR A 404 -1.91 11.47 17.44
CA THR A 404 -2.64 10.34 18.02
C THR A 404 -2.54 10.36 19.54
N CYS A 405 -1.36 10.60 20.13
CA CYS A 405 -1.19 10.72 21.57
C CYS A 405 -2.00 11.90 22.17
N LEU A 406 -1.97 13.06 21.51
CA LEU A 406 -2.65 14.27 21.99
C LEU A 406 -4.17 14.24 21.80
N PHE A 407 -4.65 13.58 20.74
CA PHE A 407 -6.04 13.62 20.29
C PHE A 407 -6.65 12.22 20.13
N VAL A 408 -6.19 11.23 20.91
CA VAL A 408 -6.60 9.82 20.81
C VAL A 408 -8.12 9.63 20.89
N ARG A 409 -8.85 10.49 21.61
CA ARG A 409 -10.32 10.42 21.69
C ARG A 409 -11.01 10.61 20.34
N ARG A 410 -10.37 11.32 19.42
CA ARG A 410 -10.87 11.58 18.06
C ARG A 410 -10.18 10.71 17.03
N LEU A 411 -8.86 10.54 17.15
CA LEU A 411 -8.04 9.82 16.16
C LEU A 411 -7.94 8.31 16.43
N GLY A 412 -8.34 7.84 17.62
CA GLY A 412 -8.28 6.44 18.02
C GLY A 412 -8.94 5.46 17.04
N PRO A 413 -10.13 5.75 16.47
CA PRO A 413 -10.73 4.88 15.46
C PRO A 413 -9.91 4.75 14.16
N ALA A 414 -9.00 5.70 13.89
CA ALA A 414 -8.22 5.77 12.65
C ALA A 414 -6.81 5.18 12.79
N ILE A 415 -6.43 4.59 13.92
CA ILE A 415 -5.05 4.13 14.15
C ILE A 415 -4.56 3.04 13.18
N THR A 416 -5.47 2.35 12.50
CA THR A 416 -5.13 1.37 11.46
C THR A 416 -4.89 2.01 10.10
N ILE A 417 -5.19 3.31 9.93
CA ILE A 417 -5.03 4.08 8.69
C ILE A 417 -3.83 5.02 8.80
N LEU A 418 -3.73 5.75 9.92
CA LEU A 418 -2.75 6.83 10.12
C LEU A 418 -1.29 6.43 9.86
N PRO A 419 -0.78 5.26 10.30
CA PRO A 419 0.61 4.88 10.06
C PRO A 419 0.98 4.85 8.59
N TRP A 420 0.05 4.48 7.73
CA TRP A 420 0.33 4.28 6.31
C TRP A 420 0.39 5.59 5.53
N ALA A 421 -0.29 6.63 6.01
CA ALA A 421 -0.31 7.94 5.36
C ALA A 421 1.09 8.54 5.16
N SER A 422 2.08 8.18 6.01
CA SER A 422 3.46 8.63 5.84
C SER A 422 4.11 8.10 4.57
N PHE A 423 3.76 6.89 4.11
CA PHE A 423 4.32 6.32 2.89
C PHE A 423 3.95 7.13 1.64
N TYR A 424 2.91 7.98 1.69
CA TYR A 424 2.55 8.83 0.57
C TYR A 424 3.62 9.90 0.30
N PHE A 425 4.41 10.23 1.32
CA PHE A 425 5.51 11.19 1.25
C PHE A 425 6.86 10.53 0.99
N ALA A 426 6.95 9.19 1.06
CA ALA A 426 8.22 8.49 0.93
C ALA A 426 8.80 8.60 -0.49
N THR A 427 10.12 8.58 -0.60
CA THR A 427 10.85 8.52 -1.88
C THR A 427 10.45 7.31 -2.73
N ARG A 428 10.11 6.20 -2.07
CA ARG A 428 9.51 5.01 -2.68
C ARG A 428 8.08 4.85 -2.16
N SER A 429 7.14 5.57 -2.77
CA SER A 429 5.73 5.62 -2.34
C SER A 429 4.89 4.52 -2.99
N GLN A 430 5.19 3.24 -2.72
CA GLN A 430 4.45 2.15 -3.36
C GLN A 430 3.00 2.09 -2.86
N ASP A 431 2.07 2.07 -3.81
CA ASP A 431 0.63 1.92 -3.57
C ASP A 431 0.30 0.60 -2.84
N GLY A 432 1.07 -0.45 -3.12
CA GLY A 432 1.00 -1.72 -2.40
C GLY A 432 1.04 -1.59 -0.87
N TYR A 433 1.81 -0.64 -0.32
CA TYR A 433 1.92 -0.44 1.14
C TYR A 433 0.59 -0.08 1.80
N PHE A 434 -0.27 0.64 1.10
CA PHE A 434 -1.59 1.01 1.59
C PHE A 434 -2.57 -0.12 1.34
N LEU A 435 -2.57 -0.59 0.10
CA LEU A 435 -3.59 -1.48 -0.44
C LEU A 435 -3.63 -2.82 0.28
N MET A 436 -2.47 -3.42 0.54
CA MET A 436 -2.35 -4.72 1.21
C MET A 436 -2.94 -4.73 2.64
N LEU A 437 -3.05 -3.57 3.29
CA LEU A 437 -3.51 -3.44 4.67
C LEU A 437 -4.89 -2.78 4.80
N THR A 438 -5.50 -2.36 3.69
CA THR A 438 -6.88 -1.82 3.67
C THR A 438 -7.93 -2.73 4.33
N PRO A 439 -7.85 -4.08 4.30
CA PRO A 439 -8.83 -4.90 5.02
C PRO A 439 -8.77 -4.70 6.54
N LEU A 440 -7.63 -4.30 7.09
CA LEU A 440 -7.49 -3.97 8.51
C LEU A 440 -8.23 -2.66 8.87
N TRP A 441 -8.41 -1.76 7.91
CA TRP A 441 -9.19 -0.53 8.11
C TRP A 441 -10.66 -0.86 8.29
N LEU A 442 -11.18 -1.73 7.42
CA LEU A 442 -12.52 -2.30 7.53
C LEU A 442 -12.69 -3.06 8.86
N ALA A 443 -11.71 -3.90 9.22
CA ALA A 443 -11.72 -4.66 10.47
C ALA A 443 -11.89 -3.75 11.70
N ALA A 444 -11.11 -2.67 11.76
CA ALA A 444 -11.22 -1.67 12.82
C ALA A 444 -12.59 -0.96 12.78
N LEU A 445 -13.02 -0.46 11.62
CA LEU A 445 -14.29 0.25 11.48
C LEU A 445 -15.49 -0.59 11.97
N ALA A 446 -15.48 -1.89 11.66
CA ALA A 446 -16.56 -2.81 12.02
C ALA A 446 -16.54 -3.24 13.50
N THR A 447 -15.41 -3.11 14.20
CA THR A 447 -15.22 -3.76 15.51
C THR A 447 -14.70 -2.84 16.62
N VAL A 448 -14.34 -1.60 16.30
CA VAL A 448 -13.74 -0.62 17.22
C VAL A 448 -14.64 0.62 17.25
N PRO A 449 -15.67 0.65 18.09
CA PRO A 449 -16.61 1.77 18.13
C PRO A 449 -15.95 3.03 18.68
N GLY A 450 -16.33 4.21 18.16
CA GLY A 450 -15.83 5.50 18.64
C GLY A 450 -16.06 5.72 20.15
N SER A 451 -17.11 5.12 20.71
CA SER A 451 -17.42 5.18 22.15
C SER A 451 -16.34 4.54 23.03
N ALA A 452 -15.56 3.57 22.50
CA ALA A 452 -14.43 2.98 23.22
C ALA A 452 -13.36 4.02 23.61
N PHE A 453 -13.28 5.13 22.86
CA PHE A 453 -12.32 6.20 23.12
C PHE A 453 -12.88 7.35 23.95
N ALA A 454 -14.18 7.36 24.28
CA ALA A 454 -14.80 8.47 25.02
C ALA A 454 -14.09 8.76 26.35
N ARG A 455 -13.65 7.70 27.02
CA ARG A 455 -12.91 7.77 28.30
C ARG A 455 -11.40 7.65 28.14
N ALA A 456 -10.86 7.47 26.93
CA ALA A 456 -9.43 7.29 26.73
C ALA A 456 -8.63 8.45 27.36
N TRP A 457 -7.52 8.10 27.98
CA TRP A 457 -6.61 9.08 28.56
C TRP A 457 -5.94 9.88 27.44
N GLN A 458 -5.88 11.20 27.62
CA GLN A 458 -5.12 12.11 26.76
C GLN A 458 -4.40 13.13 27.66
N PRO A 459 -3.22 13.63 27.26
CA PRO A 459 -2.54 14.70 27.99
C PRO A 459 -3.44 15.92 28.20
N ARG A 460 -3.37 16.53 29.38
CA ARG A 460 -4.09 17.78 29.67
C ARG A 460 -3.34 18.93 29.00
N LEU A 461 -3.88 19.42 27.89
CA LEU A 461 -3.36 20.64 27.27
C LEU A 461 -3.61 21.86 28.18
N PRO A 462 -2.67 22.82 28.24
CA PRO A 462 -2.85 24.12 28.91
C PRO A 462 -4.18 24.78 28.52
N ALA A 463 -4.78 25.57 29.41
CA ALA A 463 -6.09 26.19 29.17
C ALA A 463 -6.15 26.97 27.84
N ARG A 464 -5.05 27.66 27.49
CA ARG A 464 -4.87 28.42 26.24
C ARG A 464 -4.96 27.53 24.97
N LEU A 465 -4.70 26.24 25.08
CA LEU A 465 -4.71 25.27 23.97
C LEU A 465 -5.98 24.41 23.92
N ARG A 466 -7.02 24.72 24.72
CA ARG A 466 -8.26 23.92 24.75
C ARG A 466 -9.24 24.25 23.64
N GLY A 467 -9.20 25.46 23.08
CA GLY A 467 -10.09 25.91 22.02
C GLY A 467 -9.92 25.12 20.73
N ARG A 468 -10.99 25.02 19.91
CA ARG A 468 -10.96 24.29 18.62
C ARG A 468 -9.86 24.81 17.69
N ARG A 469 -9.70 26.14 17.60
CA ARG A 469 -8.66 26.79 16.80
C ARG A 469 -7.25 26.44 17.30
N ALA A 470 -7.03 26.47 18.61
CA ALA A 470 -5.72 26.14 19.17
C ALA A 470 -5.35 24.66 18.96
N LYS A 471 -6.32 23.73 19.08
CA LYS A 471 -6.09 22.31 18.75
C LYS A 471 -5.76 22.11 17.27
N ALA A 472 -6.45 22.83 16.38
CA ALA A 472 -6.14 22.82 14.96
C ALA A 472 -4.73 23.37 14.68
N ALA A 473 -4.33 24.45 15.36
CA ALA A 473 -2.97 25.00 15.27
C ALA A 473 -1.90 24.03 15.78
N VAL A 474 -2.14 23.32 16.89
CA VAL A 474 -1.23 22.26 17.39
C VAL A 474 -1.12 21.13 16.37
N ALA A 475 -2.25 20.64 15.84
CA ALA A 475 -2.23 19.60 14.81
C ALA A 475 -1.49 20.07 13.54
N ALA A 476 -1.75 21.29 13.07
CA ALA A 476 -1.03 21.88 11.95
C ALA A 476 0.47 22.00 12.24
N GLY A 477 0.86 22.46 13.43
CA GLY A 477 2.26 22.56 13.84
C GLY A 477 2.98 21.21 13.89
N LEU A 478 2.28 20.12 14.23
CA LEU A 478 2.85 18.76 14.19
C LEU A 478 3.07 18.24 12.77
N LEU A 479 2.24 18.67 11.80
CA LEU A 479 2.29 18.17 10.41
C LEU A 479 3.06 19.10 9.47
N ALA A 480 3.20 20.39 9.82
CA ALA A 480 3.86 21.40 9.00
C ALA A 480 5.30 21.05 8.60
N PRO A 481 6.16 20.47 9.48
CA PRO A 481 7.51 20.10 9.09
C PRO A 481 7.55 19.09 7.94
N ALA A 482 6.63 18.12 7.94
CA ALA A 482 6.54 17.11 6.88
C ALA A 482 6.15 17.74 5.53
N VAL A 483 5.14 18.62 5.55
CA VAL A 483 4.69 19.36 4.36
C VAL A 483 5.80 20.27 3.84
N LEU A 484 6.52 20.97 4.73
CA LEU A 484 7.64 21.82 4.36
C LEU A 484 8.75 21.01 3.66
N CYS A 485 9.11 19.84 4.21
CA CYS A 485 10.11 18.98 3.58
C CYS A 485 9.69 18.56 2.17
N VAL A 486 8.46 18.09 2.00
CA VAL A 486 7.94 17.69 0.68
C VAL A 486 7.86 18.86 -0.29
N SER A 487 7.43 20.04 0.17
CA SER A 487 7.42 21.26 -0.65
C SER A 487 8.83 21.66 -1.10
N VAL A 488 9.83 21.56 -0.23
CA VAL A 488 11.24 21.80 -0.60
C VAL A 488 11.72 20.78 -1.63
N ALA A 489 11.39 19.50 -1.45
CA ALA A 489 11.77 18.45 -2.41
C ALA A 489 11.17 18.71 -3.79
N ALA A 490 9.86 18.99 -3.83
CA ALA A 490 9.09 19.20 -5.05
C ALA A 490 9.43 20.52 -5.77
N ALA A 491 9.76 21.58 -5.04
CA ALA A 491 10.09 22.89 -5.60
C ALA A 491 11.58 23.05 -5.96
N SER A 492 12.45 22.16 -5.48
CA SER A 492 13.88 22.25 -5.77
C SER A 492 14.18 21.95 -7.25
N SER A 493 15.00 22.78 -7.88
CA SER A 493 15.41 22.57 -9.27
C SER A 493 16.31 21.32 -9.41
N PRO A 494 16.29 20.64 -10.57
CA PRO A 494 17.26 19.59 -10.85
C PRO A 494 18.70 20.14 -10.84
N PRO A 495 19.67 19.41 -10.27
CA PRO A 495 21.04 19.91 -10.15
C PRO A 495 21.85 19.78 -11.44
N LEU A 496 21.39 18.97 -12.41
CA LEU A 496 22.07 18.78 -13.69
C LEU A 496 21.27 19.44 -14.82
N THR A 497 21.96 20.00 -15.80
CA THR A 497 21.38 20.33 -17.11
C THR A 497 21.84 19.29 -18.11
N MET A 498 20.90 18.67 -18.83
CA MET A 498 21.19 17.66 -19.85
C MET A 498 20.75 18.12 -21.24
N LYS A 499 21.65 17.99 -22.22
CA LYS A 499 21.33 18.09 -23.65
C LYS A 499 21.54 16.74 -24.30
N VAL A 500 20.47 16.15 -24.82
CA VAL A 500 20.39 14.75 -25.24
C VAL A 500 20.31 14.68 -26.77
N THR A 501 21.25 13.96 -27.38
CA THR A 501 21.30 13.74 -28.84
C THR A 501 21.31 12.25 -29.15
N PRO A 502 20.19 11.66 -29.61
CA PRO A 502 20.13 10.24 -29.93
C PRO A 502 20.82 9.91 -31.26
N LYS A 503 21.48 8.75 -31.31
CA LYS A 503 21.99 8.13 -32.54
C LYS A 503 21.00 7.08 -33.03
N MET A 504 20.26 7.44 -34.07
CA MET A 504 19.19 6.60 -34.64
C MET A 504 19.72 5.28 -35.21
N ALA A 505 18.91 4.23 -35.08
CA ALA A 505 19.12 2.99 -35.82
C ALA A 505 18.72 3.20 -37.29
N LEU A 506 19.47 2.62 -38.23
CA LEU A 506 19.23 2.82 -39.67
C LEU A 506 17.92 2.17 -40.17
N ALA A 507 17.50 1.06 -39.55
CA ALA A 507 16.40 0.22 -40.04
C ALA A 507 15.14 0.24 -39.15
N HIS A 508 15.17 0.89 -37.98
CA HIS A 508 14.10 0.82 -36.99
C HIS A 508 13.78 2.18 -36.37
N HIS A 509 12.55 2.36 -35.90
CA HIS A 509 12.10 3.55 -35.16
C HIS A 509 12.65 3.57 -33.73
N GLY A 510 13.96 3.63 -33.60
CA GLY A 510 14.67 3.62 -32.33
C GLY A 510 16.09 4.16 -32.44
N PHE A 511 16.86 4.00 -31.36
CA PHE A 511 18.24 4.44 -31.27
C PHE A 511 19.11 3.38 -30.60
N VAL A 512 20.39 3.39 -30.96
CA VAL A 512 21.40 2.44 -30.45
C VAL A 512 22.31 3.07 -29.40
N SER A 513 22.42 4.39 -29.39
CA SER A 513 23.15 5.12 -28.36
C SER A 513 22.68 6.56 -28.28
N VAL A 514 23.10 7.27 -27.24
CA VAL A 514 22.79 8.67 -27.01
C VAL A 514 24.07 9.39 -26.56
N THR A 515 24.33 10.56 -27.15
CA THR A 515 25.34 11.48 -26.63
C THR A 515 24.65 12.52 -25.76
N VAL A 516 25.14 12.69 -24.54
CA VAL A 516 24.54 13.61 -23.56
C VAL A 516 25.60 14.57 -23.05
N ARG A 517 25.39 15.87 -23.23
CA ARG A 517 26.19 16.88 -22.54
C ARG A 517 25.52 17.18 -21.21
N VAL A 518 26.23 16.91 -20.12
CA VAL A 518 25.76 17.13 -18.75
C VAL A 518 26.57 18.25 -18.11
N THR A 519 25.89 19.22 -17.52
CA THR A 519 26.49 20.29 -16.72
C THR A 519 25.97 20.17 -15.29
N ASN A 520 26.86 20.07 -14.31
CA ASN A 520 26.51 20.10 -12.91
C ASN A 520 26.36 21.55 -12.44
N ASN A 521 25.15 22.00 -12.13
CA ASN A 521 24.90 23.36 -11.65
C ASN A 521 24.99 23.48 -10.12
N ALA A 522 25.14 22.37 -9.41
CA ALA A 522 25.26 22.35 -7.97
C ALA A 522 26.68 22.70 -7.50
N SER A 523 26.77 23.08 -6.23
CA SER A 523 28.03 23.35 -5.53
C SER A 523 28.73 22.09 -5.00
N THR A 524 28.17 20.90 -5.23
CA THR A 524 28.72 19.61 -4.81
C THR A 524 29.06 18.74 -6.00
N ALA A 525 30.04 17.86 -5.86
CA ALA A 525 30.34 16.86 -6.89
C ALA A 525 29.19 15.85 -7.00
N LEU A 526 28.88 15.39 -8.21
CA LEU A 526 27.79 14.46 -8.49
C LEU A 526 28.25 13.31 -9.38
N THR A 527 27.84 12.09 -9.06
CA THR A 527 28.12 10.87 -9.84
C THR A 527 26.81 10.43 -10.51
N PRO A 528 26.56 10.80 -11.78
CA PRO A 528 25.30 10.50 -12.43
C PRO A 528 25.23 9.05 -12.93
N HIS A 529 24.08 8.42 -12.73
CA HIS A 529 23.70 7.14 -13.31
C HIS A 529 22.44 7.31 -14.15
N PHE A 530 22.42 6.72 -15.35
CA PHE A 530 21.40 7.01 -16.34
C PHE A 530 20.44 5.84 -16.53
N ALA A 531 19.15 6.13 -16.55
CA ALA A 531 18.11 5.21 -16.99
C ALA A 531 17.10 5.97 -17.84
N SER A 532 16.22 5.25 -18.54
CA SER A 532 15.15 5.85 -19.32
C SER A 532 13.78 5.51 -18.75
N ARG A 533 12.79 6.36 -18.97
CA ARG A 533 11.40 6.10 -18.54
C ARG A 533 10.39 6.49 -19.62
N ASN A 534 9.35 5.69 -19.73
CA ASN A 534 8.16 5.92 -20.56
C ASN A 534 6.91 5.54 -19.74
N GLY A 535 6.45 6.45 -18.88
CA GLY A 535 5.39 6.18 -17.90
C GLY A 535 5.94 5.79 -16.54
N GLN A 536 5.30 4.82 -15.87
CA GLN A 536 5.67 4.40 -14.52
C GLN A 536 6.92 3.50 -14.54
N GLY A 537 7.91 3.86 -13.70
CA GLY A 537 9.15 3.10 -13.54
C GLY A 537 10.27 3.49 -14.51
N SER A 538 11.43 2.85 -14.32
CA SER A 538 12.66 3.12 -15.06
C SER A 538 13.19 1.85 -15.72
N SER A 539 13.78 1.99 -16.91
CA SER A 539 14.59 0.96 -17.56
C SER A 539 15.78 0.56 -16.69
N ASP A 540 16.48 -0.51 -17.05
CA ASP A 540 17.77 -0.80 -16.42
C ASP A 540 18.78 0.32 -16.68
N TRP A 541 19.86 0.29 -15.91
CA TRP A 541 20.94 1.26 -16.01
C TRP A 541 21.57 1.19 -17.39
N TRP A 542 21.69 2.36 -18.01
CA TRP A 542 22.38 2.51 -19.28
C TRP A 542 23.88 2.40 -19.05
N THR A 543 24.58 1.79 -20.00
CA THR A 543 26.03 1.67 -19.96
C THR A 543 26.66 3.00 -20.35
N ILE A 544 27.57 3.51 -19.52
CA ILE A 544 28.40 4.69 -19.84
C ILE A 544 29.63 4.19 -20.60
N GLU A 545 29.68 4.39 -21.91
CA GLU A 545 30.83 4.01 -22.75
C GLU A 545 32.00 4.98 -22.58
N SER A 546 31.70 6.26 -22.40
CA SER A 546 32.69 7.31 -22.16
C SER A 546 32.06 8.48 -21.40
N GLY A 547 32.83 9.15 -20.54
CA GLY A 547 32.39 10.32 -19.77
C GLY A 547 33.04 10.37 -18.39
N ALA A 548 32.90 11.48 -17.68
CA ALA A 548 33.43 11.58 -16.31
C ALA A 548 32.58 10.76 -15.35
N ARG A 549 33.18 9.90 -14.52
CA ARG A 549 32.43 9.18 -13.47
C ARG A 549 31.76 10.15 -12.50
N THR A 550 32.48 11.19 -12.10
CA THR A 550 32.00 12.22 -11.18
C THR A 550 32.22 13.60 -11.79
N LEU A 551 31.16 14.41 -11.82
CA LEU A 551 31.20 15.81 -12.22
C LEU A 551 31.50 16.67 -11.01
N ARG A 552 32.60 17.42 -11.06
CA ARG A 552 32.88 18.46 -10.08
C ARG A 552 31.78 19.53 -10.08
N PRO A 553 31.65 20.33 -9.00
CA PRO A 553 30.76 21.49 -9.00
C PRO A 553 30.97 22.36 -10.24
N HIS A 554 29.89 22.81 -10.87
CA HIS A 554 29.92 23.71 -12.05
C HIS A 554 30.63 23.14 -13.29
N ALA A 555 31.06 21.88 -13.27
CA ALA A 555 31.75 21.25 -14.39
C ALA A 555 30.76 20.68 -15.41
N SER A 556 31.25 20.49 -16.64
CA SER A 556 30.51 19.81 -17.70
C SER A 556 31.30 18.63 -18.25
N ALA A 557 30.61 17.58 -18.66
CA ALA A 557 31.19 16.50 -19.46
C ALA A 557 30.21 16.00 -20.52
N THR A 558 30.75 15.35 -21.54
CA THR A 558 29.96 14.66 -22.57
C THR A 558 30.02 13.17 -22.30
N TYR A 559 28.85 12.54 -22.25
CA TYR A 559 28.66 11.13 -22.04
C TYR A 559 28.22 10.47 -23.34
N ARG A 560 28.75 9.27 -23.59
CA ARG A 560 28.19 8.35 -24.58
C ARG A 560 27.52 7.21 -23.83
N LEU A 561 26.22 7.05 -24.04
CA LEU A 561 25.39 6.12 -23.30
C LEU A 561 24.75 5.12 -24.26
N THR A 562 24.68 3.87 -23.84
CA THR A 562 24.04 2.78 -24.60
C THR A 562 22.92 2.18 -23.76
N PRO A 563 21.69 2.06 -24.29
CA PRO A 563 20.57 1.51 -23.55
C PRO A 563 20.79 0.02 -23.23
N PRO A 564 20.12 -0.52 -22.21
CA PRO A 564 20.13 -1.96 -21.93
C PRO A 564 19.78 -2.77 -23.18
N GLY A 565 20.58 -3.79 -23.50
CA GLY A 565 20.42 -4.59 -24.72
C GLY A 565 20.90 -3.94 -26.02
N GLY A 566 21.45 -2.71 -25.98
CA GLY A 566 22.06 -2.04 -27.14
C GLY A 566 21.09 -1.36 -28.10
N TYR A 567 19.79 -1.47 -27.87
CA TYR A 567 18.76 -0.83 -28.68
C TYR A 567 17.55 -0.42 -27.84
N ARG A 568 16.95 0.73 -28.18
CA ARG A 568 15.70 1.19 -27.57
C ARG A 568 14.79 1.79 -28.63
N GLU A 569 13.56 1.28 -28.69
CA GLU A 569 12.52 1.81 -29.56
C GLU A 569 11.91 3.09 -28.98
N PHE A 570 11.49 4.00 -29.86
CA PHE A 570 10.67 5.14 -29.46
C PHE A 570 9.22 4.70 -29.26
N PRO A 571 8.62 4.93 -28.08
CA PRO A 571 7.21 4.64 -27.91
C PRO A 571 6.36 5.56 -28.83
N PRO A 572 5.35 5.01 -29.54
CA PRO A 572 4.65 5.73 -30.61
C PRO A 572 3.78 6.90 -30.10
N HIS A 573 3.31 6.84 -28.85
CA HIS A 573 2.35 7.80 -28.30
C HIS A 573 2.71 8.32 -26.90
N SER A 574 3.95 8.10 -26.44
CA SER A 574 4.39 8.63 -25.15
C SER A 574 5.79 9.23 -25.24
N PRO A 575 6.08 10.29 -24.46
CA PRO A 575 7.43 10.82 -24.38
C PRO A 575 8.38 9.81 -23.72
N LEU A 576 9.60 9.72 -24.25
CA LEU A 576 10.69 8.96 -23.64
C LEU A 576 11.66 9.94 -22.98
N TYR A 577 11.88 9.78 -21.68
CA TYR A 577 12.82 10.61 -20.94
C TYR A 577 14.10 9.83 -20.63
N LEU A 578 15.23 10.52 -20.72
CA LEU A 578 16.47 10.11 -20.08
C LEU A 578 16.51 10.75 -18.69
N THR A 579 16.81 9.95 -17.68
CA THR A 579 16.85 10.37 -16.30
C THR A 579 18.22 10.05 -15.70
N ALA A 580 18.85 11.05 -15.10
CA ALA A 580 20.06 10.93 -14.31
C ALA A 580 19.72 10.89 -12.82
N PHE A 581 20.31 9.93 -12.10
CA PHE A 581 20.19 9.72 -10.66
C PHE A 581 21.55 9.91 -10.00
N THR A 582 21.57 10.44 -8.77
CA THR A 582 22.78 10.52 -7.93
C THR A 582 22.44 10.04 -6.52
N ASP A 583 23.40 9.50 -5.78
CA ASP A 583 23.20 8.88 -4.46
C ASP A 583 23.55 9.79 -3.26
N ASN A 584 24.48 10.73 -3.45
CA ASN A 584 24.92 11.67 -2.43
C ASN A 584 25.29 13.05 -3.01
N PRO A 585 24.41 14.07 -2.87
CA PRO A 585 23.03 13.97 -2.37
C PRO A 585 22.13 13.12 -3.28
N MET A 586 20.98 12.64 -2.77
CA MET A 586 20.00 11.97 -3.63
C MET A 586 19.30 12.99 -4.52
N THR A 587 19.50 12.88 -5.84
CA THR A 587 18.92 13.80 -6.82
C THR A 587 18.41 13.07 -8.05
N ILE A 588 17.49 13.73 -8.76
CA ILE A 588 17.01 13.32 -10.07
C ILE A 588 17.08 14.51 -11.03
N THR A 589 17.48 14.25 -12.27
CA THR A 589 17.29 15.16 -13.41
C THR A 589 16.73 14.37 -14.58
N SER A 590 15.65 14.84 -15.21
CA SER A 590 15.06 14.24 -16.41
C SER A 590 15.22 15.18 -17.61
N SER A 591 15.38 14.62 -18.79
CA SER A 591 15.39 15.35 -20.06
C SER A 591 14.74 14.50 -21.15
N LEU A 592 13.99 15.15 -22.05
CA LEU A 592 13.30 14.46 -23.13
C LEU A 592 14.31 13.94 -24.17
N ILE A 593 14.15 12.69 -24.58
CA ILE A 593 14.84 12.15 -25.76
C ILE A 593 14.02 12.53 -26.98
N SER A 594 14.45 13.59 -27.69
CA SER A 594 13.72 14.08 -28.86
C SER A 594 14.06 13.26 -30.12
N SER A 595 13.03 12.83 -30.85
CA SER A 595 13.17 12.20 -32.17
C SER A 595 13.49 13.21 -33.30
N LYS A 596 13.40 14.52 -33.04
CA LYS A 596 13.58 15.58 -34.05
C LYS A 596 15.04 15.80 -34.50
N GLY A 597 15.98 14.94 -34.10
CA GLY A 597 17.35 14.93 -34.60
C GLY A 597 17.56 14.14 -35.91
N ALA A 598 16.53 13.45 -36.42
CA ALA A 598 16.60 12.82 -37.73
C ALA A 598 16.53 13.90 -38.82
N PRO A 599 17.45 13.92 -39.81
CA PRO A 599 17.28 14.78 -40.97
C PRO A 599 15.89 14.53 -41.58
N PRO A 600 15.18 15.57 -42.05
CA PRO A 600 13.88 15.40 -42.68
C PRO A 600 14.02 14.34 -43.77
N ARG A 601 13.06 13.40 -43.83
CA ARG A 601 13.01 12.38 -44.89
C ARG A 601 13.28 13.09 -46.21
N GLY A 602 14.42 12.78 -46.83
CA GLY A 602 14.66 13.12 -48.22
C GLY A 602 13.44 12.67 -49.00
N ALA A 603 12.86 13.59 -49.76
CA ALA A 603 11.76 13.33 -50.65
C ALA A 603 12.06 12.06 -51.44
N GLN A 604 11.32 10.98 -51.17
CA GLN A 604 11.17 9.95 -52.17
C GLN A 604 10.41 10.62 -53.32
N PRO A 605 10.92 10.58 -54.56
CA PRO A 605 10.16 11.04 -55.71
C PRO A 605 8.90 10.19 -55.79
N GLY A 606 7.74 10.86 -55.76
CA GLY A 606 6.45 10.18 -55.85
C GLY A 606 6.37 9.35 -57.14
N PRO A 607 5.66 8.21 -57.12
CA PRO A 607 5.37 7.48 -58.35
C PRO A 607 4.51 8.38 -59.26
N PRO A 608 4.66 8.27 -60.59
CA PRO A 608 3.89 9.09 -61.52
C PRO A 608 2.40 8.69 -61.43
N GLU A 609 1.56 9.67 -61.09
CA GLU A 609 0.13 9.63 -61.35
C GLU A 609 -0.11 9.88 -62.85
N ASP A 610 -0.74 8.94 -63.54
CA ASP A 610 -2.05 9.19 -64.17
C ASP A 610 -2.56 8.03 -65.03
N GLY A 611 -3.88 7.79 -64.92
CA GLY A 611 -4.74 7.49 -66.07
C GLY A 611 -5.41 6.12 -66.11
N GLY A 612 -6.68 6.03 -65.65
CA GLY A 612 -7.55 4.91 -66.03
C GLY A 612 -8.88 4.80 -65.27
N ALA A 613 -9.96 5.23 -65.92
CA ALA A 613 -11.34 5.36 -65.42
C ALA A 613 -12.11 4.07 -65.02
N SER A 614 -12.96 4.20 -63.97
CA SER A 614 -14.35 3.68 -63.73
C SER A 614 -14.72 2.18 -63.87
N PRO A 615 -15.89 1.69 -63.36
CA PRO A 615 -16.71 2.05 -62.19
C PRO A 615 -17.22 0.83 -61.33
N GLN A 616 -17.79 1.13 -60.14
CA GLN A 616 -18.82 0.40 -59.33
C GLN A 616 -18.80 -1.15 -59.19
N ALA A 617 -18.74 -1.67 -57.94
CA ALA A 617 -19.74 -2.60 -57.37
C ALA A 617 -19.42 -3.08 -55.92
N ARG A 618 -20.41 -2.90 -55.03
CA ARG A 618 -20.95 -3.75 -53.93
C ARG A 618 -20.08 -4.61 -52.99
N SER A 619 -20.56 -4.58 -51.74
CA SER A 619 -20.66 -5.62 -50.69
C SER A 619 -19.44 -6.03 -49.83
N ASN A 620 -19.60 -5.74 -48.53
CA ASN A 620 -19.28 -6.51 -47.30
C ASN A 620 -19.00 -8.03 -47.47
N PRO A 621 -18.28 -8.69 -46.54
CA PRO A 621 -18.39 -8.56 -45.07
C PRO A 621 -17.18 -8.00 -44.32
#